data_AF-A0AAD4T226-F1
#
_entry.id   AF-A0AAD4T226-F1
#
_cell.length_a   1.000
_cell.length_b   1.000
_cell.length_c   1.000
_cell.angle_alpha   90.00
_cell.angle_beta   90.00
_cell.angle_gamma   90.00
#
_symmetry.space_group_name_H-M   'P 1'
#
loop_
_entity.id
_entity.type
_entity.pdbx_description
1 polymer ?
#
loop_
_entity_poly.entity_id
_entity_poly.type
_entity_poly.pdbx_seq_one_letter_code
_entity_poly.pdbx_strand_id
1 'polypeptide(L)'
;MAGQKLEEKIGKRGRAAVVVLGDIVRSPRMQYHALSLARQAFLEVDIVAYGGSDPHAAILENRSIRIHKMTQLQVPHGLPKMLYPVILLCKALTQFFMLLWFLCYKIPAPDVFIVQNPPSVPTLVAVKWDSWLRHSAIIVDMHNFGYTLLGLSMGRSSPFVKVYRWIEKHYGKIADGSLCVTQAMQHDWLRTGKSKQLCYMISHQIFFILLHLRRGTRLSKDISHPHGFRDFVSAGYKEMDGNVVNENTFTYQVDSDIRLKSGRPVLVVSSTSR
;
A
#
# COMPACT_ATOMS: atom_id res chain seq x y z
N MET A 1 6.88 -6.59 28.56
CA MET A 1 7.76 -7.67 28.03
C MET A 1 8.10 -7.51 26.55
N ALA A 2 7.15 -7.30 25.61
CA ALA A 2 7.52 -7.20 24.19
C ALA A 2 8.29 -5.92 23.81
N GLY A 3 7.91 -4.76 24.35
CA GLY A 3 8.60 -3.49 24.10
C GLY A 3 10.05 -3.46 24.59
N GLN A 4 10.32 -4.02 25.78
CA GLN A 4 11.69 -4.15 26.32
C GLN A 4 12.60 -5.00 25.42
N LYS A 5 12.06 -6.06 24.83
CA LYS A 5 12.84 -6.93 23.91
C LYS A 5 13.10 -6.28 22.55
N LEU A 6 12.26 -5.33 22.13
CA LEU A 6 12.50 -4.50 20.96
C LEU A 6 13.60 -3.47 21.27
N GLU A 7 13.53 -2.80 22.41
CA GLU A 7 14.57 -1.86 22.87
C GLU A 7 15.94 -2.54 23.04
N GLU A 8 15.98 -3.76 23.57
CA GLU A 8 17.23 -4.56 23.64
C GLU A 8 17.81 -4.89 22.26
N LYS A 9 16.96 -5.03 21.25
CA LYS A 9 17.37 -5.42 19.88
C LYS A 9 17.70 -4.22 19.00
N ILE A 10 17.14 -3.05 19.30
CA ILE A 10 17.55 -1.79 18.67
C ILE A 10 18.94 -1.46 19.22
N GLY A 11 19.96 -1.71 18.39
CA GLY A 11 21.32 -1.39 18.72
C GLY A 11 21.54 0.12 18.93
N LYS A 12 22.74 0.48 19.39
CA LYS A 12 23.14 1.88 19.60
C LYS A 12 23.75 2.51 18.32
N ARG A 13 23.50 1.95 17.13
CA ARG A 13 24.11 2.48 15.89
C ARG A 13 23.49 3.82 15.50
N GLY A 14 22.27 4.10 15.95
CA GLY A 14 21.53 5.33 15.66
C GLY A 14 21.01 5.35 14.22
N ARG A 15 20.72 4.18 13.63
CA ARG A 15 20.37 4.08 12.20
C ARG A 15 19.08 3.30 11.97
N ALA A 16 18.26 3.77 11.04
CA ALA A 16 17.04 3.11 10.61
C ALA A 16 17.04 2.93 9.09
N ALA A 17 16.42 1.86 8.61
CA ALA A 17 16.19 1.64 7.20
C ALA A 17 14.69 1.60 6.89
N VAL A 18 14.27 2.43 5.94
CA VAL A 18 12.88 2.49 5.47
C VAL A 18 12.81 1.82 4.10
N VAL A 19 12.10 0.69 4.01
CA VAL A 19 12.11 -0.17 2.83
C VAL A 19 10.74 -0.13 2.13
N VAL A 20 10.78 0.26 0.86
CA VAL A 20 9.60 0.39 -0.01
C VAL A 20 9.87 -0.32 -1.33
N LEU A 21 9.20 -1.45 -1.58
CA LEU A 21 9.29 -2.12 -2.89
C LEU A 21 8.33 -1.46 -3.91
N GLY A 22 8.54 -0.17 -4.15
CA GLY A 22 7.69 0.72 -4.91
C GLY A 22 8.32 2.11 -5.04
N ASP A 23 7.66 3.01 -5.76
CA ASP A 23 8.07 4.42 -5.83
C ASP A 23 7.79 5.09 -4.47
N ILE A 24 8.82 5.69 -3.86
CA ILE A 24 8.70 6.38 -2.57
C ILE A 24 7.74 7.58 -2.65
N VAL A 25 7.64 8.23 -3.81
CA VAL A 25 6.76 9.39 -4.02
C VAL A 25 5.29 8.99 -3.83
N ARG A 26 4.93 7.77 -4.23
CA ARG A 26 3.57 7.21 -4.08
C ARG A 26 3.26 6.74 -2.67
N SER A 27 4.23 6.83 -1.76
CA SER A 27 4.10 6.37 -0.38
C SER A 27 4.36 7.49 0.64
N PRO A 28 3.49 8.53 0.72
CA PRO A 28 3.62 9.61 1.70
C PRO A 28 3.79 9.13 3.14
N ARG A 29 3.15 8.00 3.49
CA ARG A 29 3.27 7.40 4.82
C ARG A 29 4.69 6.96 5.16
N MET A 30 5.39 6.32 4.22
CA MET A 30 6.77 5.89 4.43
C MET A 30 7.72 7.10 4.45
N GLN A 31 7.39 8.15 3.71
CA GLN A 31 8.06 9.44 3.79
C GLN A 31 7.95 10.06 5.19
N TYR A 32 6.76 10.05 5.79
CA TYR A 32 6.57 10.52 7.17
C TYR A 32 7.28 9.65 8.20
N HIS A 33 7.31 8.33 8.02
CA HIS A 33 8.09 7.44 8.88
C HIS A 33 9.58 7.83 8.85
N ALA A 34 10.15 8.02 7.66
CA ALA A 34 11.53 8.47 7.53
C ALA A 34 11.78 9.83 8.20
N LEU A 35 10.86 10.79 8.02
CA LEU A 35 10.96 12.11 8.64
C LEU A 35 10.85 12.08 10.17
N SER A 36 9.93 11.28 10.73
CA SER A 36 9.77 11.12 12.18
C SER A 36 11.00 10.46 12.80
N LEU A 37 11.52 9.40 12.18
CA LEU A 37 12.77 8.77 12.60
C LEU A 37 13.95 9.76 12.60
N ALA A 38 14.08 10.57 11.55
CA ALA A 38 15.17 11.52 11.44
C ALA A 38 15.03 12.71 12.40
N ARG A 39 13.82 13.27 12.56
CA ARG A 39 13.61 14.53 13.30
C ARG A 39 13.29 14.34 14.78
N GLN A 40 12.62 13.24 15.14
CA GLN A 40 12.13 13.01 16.51
C GLN A 40 12.97 11.96 17.22
N ALA A 41 13.34 10.88 16.52
CA ALA A 41 14.21 9.85 17.07
C ALA A 41 15.70 10.12 16.83
N PHE A 42 16.04 11.19 16.10
CA PHE A 42 17.42 11.61 15.79
C PHE A 42 18.28 10.52 15.14
N LEU A 43 17.66 9.66 14.31
CA LEU A 43 18.35 8.56 13.62
C LEU A 43 18.82 8.98 12.22
N GLU A 44 19.93 8.40 11.76
CA GLU A 44 20.24 8.38 10.33
C GLU A 44 19.31 7.40 9.61
N VAL A 45 18.68 7.83 8.52
CA VAL A 45 17.68 7.04 7.81
C VAL A 45 18.11 6.74 6.40
N ASP A 46 18.22 5.46 6.07
CA ASP A 46 18.41 4.99 4.69
C ASP A 46 17.08 4.53 4.10
N ILE A 47 16.58 5.24 3.09
CA ILE A 47 15.39 4.86 2.34
C ILE A 47 15.82 3.97 1.17
N VAL A 48 15.31 2.75 1.08
CA VAL A 48 15.51 1.85 -0.06
C VAL A 48 14.19 1.73 -0.82
N ALA A 49 14.12 2.32 -2.01
CA ALA A 49 12.90 2.43 -2.81
C ALA A 49 13.18 2.37 -4.31
N TYR A 50 12.17 2.16 -5.16
CA TYR A 50 12.36 2.33 -6.60
C TYR A 50 12.63 3.79 -6.96
N GLY A 51 13.54 3.98 -7.92
CA GLY A 51 13.78 5.28 -8.53
C GLY A 51 12.64 5.71 -9.45
N GLY A 52 12.63 6.98 -9.83
CA GLY A 52 11.63 7.58 -10.69
C GLY A 52 11.57 9.09 -10.46
N SER A 53 10.56 9.53 -9.72
CA SER A 53 10.38 10.93 -9.36
C SER A 53 11.04 11.26 -8.01
N ASP A 54 11.29 12.55 -7.77
CA ASP A 54 11.86 12.99 -6.50
C ASP A 54 10.78 13.12 -5.42
N PRO A 55 11.05 12.68 -4.17
CA PRO A 55 10.11 12.77 -3.06
C PRO A 55 9.92 14.20 -2.56
N HIS A 56 9.04 14.34 -1.56
CA HIS A 56 8.74 15.62 -0.92
C HIS A 56 10.02 16.35 -0.49
N ALA A 57 10.10 17.66 -0.74
CA ALA A 57 11.29 18.49 -0.49
C ALA A 57 11.87 18.30 0.93
N ALA A 58 11.01 18.19 1.94
CA ALA A 58 11.41 17.90 3.32
C ALA A 58 12.28 16.65 3.52
N ILE A 59 12.20 15.64 2.64
CA ILE A 59 13.09 14.48 2.65
C ILE A 59 14.43 14.83 2.00
N LEU A 60 14.41 15.51 0.86
CA LEU A 60 15.60 15.88 0.11
C LEU A 60 16.48 16.87 0.88
N GLU A 61 15.86 17.78 1.62
CA GLU A 61 16.53 18.79 2.44
C GLU A 61 17.09 18.22 3.76
N ASN A 62 16.63 17.04 4.19
CA ASN A 62 17.03 16.46 5.46
C ASN A 62 18.37 15.70 5.32
N ARG A 63 19.43 16.28 5.90
CA ARG A 63 20.80 15.71 5.85
C ARG A 63 20.92 14.32 6.48
N SER A 64 20.01 13.96 7.39
CA SER A 64 20.00 12.65 8.05
C SER A 64 19.31 11.57 7.21
N ILE A 65 18.73 11.91 6.06
CA ILE A 65 18.03 10.96 5.20
C ILE A 65 18.81 10.75 3.90
N ARG A 66 19.07 9.48 3.55
CA ARG A 66 19.73 9.09 2.30
C ARG A 66 18.81 8.16 1.51
N ILE A 67 18.65 8.43 0.22
CA ILE A 67 17.78 7.65 -0.66
C ILE A 67 18.63 6.76 -1.56
N HIS A 68 18.34 5.46 -1.51
CA HIS A 68 18.94 4.42 -2.34
C HIS A 68 17.90 3.95 -3.36
N LYS A 69 18.01 4.48 -4.57
CA LYS A 69 17.09 4.21 -5.69
C LYS A 69 17.43 2.85 -6.32
N MET A 70 16.50 1.90 -6.24
CA MET A 70 16.54 0.59 -6.90
C MET A 70 15.96 0.68 -8.32
N THR A 71 16.51 -0.10 -9.25
CA THR A 71 15.99 -0.19 -10.61
C THR A 71 14.76 -1.09 -10.65
N GLN A 72 13.65 -0.60 -11.21
CA GLN A 72 12.46 -1.42 -11.38
C GLN A 72 12.58 -2.31 -12.62
N LEU A 73 12.48 -3.63 -12.44
CA LEU A 73 12.40 -4.55 -13.58
C LEU A 73 11.01 -4.48 -14.23
N GLN A 74 10.97 -4.00 -15.47
CA GLN A 74 9.76 -4.01 -16.29
C GLN A 74 9.58 -5.39 -16.94
N VAL A 75 8.33 -5.87 -16.95
CA VAL A 75 8.00 -7.11 -17.67
C VAL A 75 7.76 -6.72 -19.12
N PRO A 76 8.46 -7.33 -20.10
CA PRO A 76 8.28 -7.00 -21.51
C PRO A 76 6.83 -7.20 -21.95
N HIS A 77 6.33 -6.29 -22.79
CA HIS A 77 5.02 -6.43 -23.42
C HIS A 77 5.10 -7.46 -24.57
N GLY A 78 4.06 -8.27 -24.75
CA GLY A 78 3.95 -9.23 -25.86
C GLY A 78 4.37 -10.68 -25.56
N LEU A 79 4.68 -11.03 -24.31
CA LEU A 79 5.03 -12.40 -23.93
C LEU A 79 3.80 -13.33 -23.91
N PRO A 80 3.93 -14.62 -24.29
CA PRO A 80 2.83 -15.57 -24.28
C PRO A 80 2.32 -15.81 -22.85
N LYS A 81 0.99 -15.87 -22.70
CA LYS A 81 0.30 -15.96 -21.39
C LYS A 81 0.77 -17.15 -20.53
N MET A 82 1.23 -18.25 -21.15
CA MET A 82 1.72 -19.45 -20.46
C MET A 82 3.03 -19.21 -19.69
N LEU A 83 3.87 -18.29 -20.14
CA LEU A 83 5.13 -17.96 -19.46
C LEU A 83 4.92 -16.95 -18.32
N TYR A 84 3.75 -16.33 -18.22
CA TYR A 84 3.48 -15.25 -17.27
C TYR A 84 3.76 -15.64 -15.80
N PRO A 85 3.35 -16.83 -15.30
CA PRO A 85 3.68 -17.24 -13.94
C PRO A 85 5.19 -17.39 -13.69
N VAL A 86 5.92 -17.93 -14.68
CA VAL A 86 7.38 -18.08 -14.61
C VAL A 86 8.05 -16.71 -14.62
N ILE A 87 7.61 -15.79 -15.47
CA ILE A 87 8.11 -14.42 -15.52
C ILE A 87 7.86 -13.67 -14.21
N LEU A 88 6.67 -13.82 -13.62
CA LEU A 88 6.36 -13.23 -12.32
C LEU A 88 7.26 -13.79 -11.21
N LEU A 89 7.53 -15.10 -11.23
CA LEU A 89 8.44 -15.74 -10.29
C LEU A 89 9.88 -15.24 -10.47
N CYS A 90 10.39 -15.23 -11.70
CA CYS A 90 11.71 -14.69 -12.02
C CYS A 90 11.82 -13.22 -11.59
N LYS A 91 10.80 -12.41 -11.87
CA LYS A 91 10.74 -11.01 -11.42
C LYS A 91 10.81 -10.90 -9.89
N ALA A 92 10.05 -11.72 -9.17
CA ALA A 92 10.09 -11.73 -7.71
C ALA A 92 11.47 -12.16 -7.17
N LEU A 93 12.13 -13.13 -7.81
CA LEU A 93 13.49 -13.55 -7.45
C LEU A 93 14.52 -12.46 -7.75
N THR A 94 14.47 -11.82 -8.91
CA THR A 94 15.36 -10.69 -9.23
C THR A 94 15.16 -9.54 -8.25
N GLN A 95 13.90 -9.20 -7.92
CA GLN A 95 13.59 -8.20 -6.91
C GLN A 95 14.12 -8.60 -5.53
N PHE A 96 14.03 -9.88 -5.16
CA PHE A 96 14.58 -10.40 -3.91
C PHE A 96 16.09 -10.22 -3.81
N PHE A 97 16.85 -10.68 -4.81
CA PHE A 97 18.31 -10.58 -4.81
C PHE A 97 18.79 -9.13 -4.89
N MET A 98 18.13 -8.30 -5.71
CA MET A 98 18.44 -6.88 -5.77
C MET A 98 18.19 -6.20 -4.42
N LEU A 99 17.03 -6.45 -3.79
CA LEU A 99 16.75 -5.88 -2.47
C LEU A 99 17.77 -6.37 -1.45
N LEU A 100 18.08 -7.67 -1.42
CA LEU A 100 19.08 -8.23 -0.50
C LEU A 100 20.46 -7.60 -0.70
N TRP A 101 20.89 -7.34 -1.94
CA TRP A 101 22.13 -6.62 -2.21
C TRP A 101 22.13 -5.20 -1.63
N PHE A 102 21.03 -4.46 -1.80
CA PHE A 102 20.91 -3.12 -1.23
C PHE A 102 20.95 -3.15 0.30
N LEU A 103 20.20 -4.06 0.92
CA LEU A 103 20.14 -4.21 2.36
C LEU A 103 21.50 -4.67 2.92
N CYS A 104 22.10 -5.73 2.38
CA CYS A 104 23.31 -6.35 2.92
C CYS A 104 24.62 -5.64 2.55
N TYR A 105 24.68 -4.88 1.46
CA TYR A 105 25.93 -4.30 0.97
C TYR A 105 25.87 -2.79 0.75
N LYS A 106 24.76 -2.26 0.23
CA LYS A 106 24.68 -0.83 -0.14
C LYS A 106 24.45 0.09 1.06
N ILE A 107 23.61 -0.33 2.00
CA ILE A 107 23.31 0.46 3.20
C ILE A 107 24.11 -0.06 4.42
N PRO A 108 24.57 0.85 5.31
CA PRO A 108 25.16 0.43 6.57
C PRO A 108 24.12 -0.27 7.46
N ALA A 109 24.59 -1.12 8.38
CA ALA A 109 23.72 -1.94 9.20
C ALA A 109 22.77 -1.09 10.08
N PRO A 110 21.44 -1.15 9.88
CA PRO A 110 20.51 -0.40 10.70
C PRO A 110 20.23 -1.11 12.02
N ASP A 111 19.73 -0.37 13.02
CA ASP A 111 19.18 -0.94 14.25
C ASP A 111 17.74 -1.42 14.04
N VAL A 112 17.00 -0.76 13.14
CA VAL A 112 15.59 -1.07 12.85
C VAL A 112 15.25 -0.92 11.37
N PHE A 113 14.45 -1.86 10.86
CA PHE A 113 13.78 -1.78 9.57
C PHE A 113 12.32 -1.36 9.74
N ILE A 114 11.86 -0.39 8.95
CA ILE A 114 10.45 -0.11 8.74
C ILE A 114 10.09 -0.49 7.31
N VAL A 115 9.22 -1.49 7.15
CA VAL A 115 8.92 -2.09 5.84
C VAL A 115 7.49 -1.80 5.44
N GLN A 116 7.28 -1.27 4.24
CA GLN A 116 5.94 -1.12 3.68
C GLN A 116 5.37 -2.47 3.23
N ASN A 117 4.16 -2.79 3.67
CA ASN A 117 3.39 -3.95 3.22
C ASN A 117 1.99 -3.52 2.75
N PRO A 118 1.56 -3.88 1.52
CA PRO A 118 2.22 -4.71 0.50
C PRO A 118 3.31 -3.99 -0.33
N PRO A 119 4.15 -4.70 -1.11
CA PRO A 119 4.17 -6.15 -1.32
C PRO A 119 4.95 -6.91 -0.23
N SER A 120 4.37 -8.02 0.26
CA SER A 120 4.97 -8.87 1.30
C SER A 120 6.11 -9.72 0.77
N VAL A 121 5.95 -10.23 -0.46
CA VAL A 121 6.94 -11.06 -1.16
C VAL A 121 7.42 -10.28 -2.37
N PRO A 122 8.74 -10.14 -2.59
CA PRO A 122 9.86 -10.70 -1.81
C PRO A 122 10.30 -9.90 -0.56
N THR A 123 9.72 -8.73 -0.31
CA THR A 123 10.24 -7.72 0.62
C THR A 123 10.46 -8.22 2.05
N LEU A 124 9.44 -8.82 2.67
CA LEU A 124 9.54 -9.26 4.07
C LEU A 124 10.53 -10.40 4.25
N VAL A 125 10.70 -11.25 3.22
CA VAL A 125 11.66 -12.35 3.23
C VAL A 125 13.09 -11.80 3.23
N ALA A 126 13.39 -10.86 2.33
CA ALA A 126 14.71 -10.25 2.21
C ALA A 126 15.08 -9.46 3.48
N VAL A 127 14.17 -8.61 3.97
CA VAL A 127 14.39 -7.84 5.20
C VAL A 127 14.54 -8.77 6.40
N LYS A 128 13.78 -9.87 6.46
CA LYS A 128 13.91 -10.82 7.57
C LYS A 128 15.27 -11.50 7.61
N TRP A 129 15.79 -11.87 6.45
CA TRP A 129 17.13 -12.42 6.35
C TRP A 129 18.18 -11.41 6.81
N ASP A 130 18.16 -10.20 6.27
CA ASP A 130 19.15 -9.17 6.62
C ASP A 130 19.07 -8.78 8.11
N SER A 131 17.86 -8.67 8.67
CA SER A 131 17.63 -8.47 10.11
C SER A 131 18.25 -9.56 10.97
N TRP A 132 18.15 -10.83 10.56
CA TRP A 132 18.79 -11.92 11.28
C TRP A 132 20.31 -11.84 11.21
N LEU A 133 20.85 -11.53 10.03
CA LEU A 133 22.30 -11.38 9.80
C LEU A 133 22.91 -10.20 10.58
N ARG A 134 22.19 -9.08 10.67
CA ARG A 134 22.68 -7.81 11.23
C ARG A 134 22.17 -7.49 12.63
N HIS A 135 21.38 -8.40 13.21
CA HIS A 135 20.69 -8.27 14.50
C HIS A 135 19.75 -7.06 14.61
N SER A 136 19.14 -6.64 13.50
CA SER A 136 18.24 -5.49 13.48
C SER A 136 16.81 -5.87 13.86
N ALA A 137 16.05 -4.94 14.43
CA ALA A 137 14.62 -5.07 14.62
C ALA A 137 13.84 -4.88 13.31
N ILE A 138 12.65 -5.48 13.20
CA ILE A 138 11.73 -5.28 12.07
C ILE A 138 10.39 -4.79 12.56
N ILE A 139 9.96 -3.65 12.03
CA ILE A 139 8.62 -3.11 12.17
C ILE A 139 7.97 -3.14 10.79
N VAL A 140 6.85 -3.84 10.66
CA VAL A 140 6.12 -3.90 9.39
C VAL A 140 4.96 -2.92 9.40
N ASP A 141 4.96 -2.03 8.43
CA ASP A 141 3.85 -1.14 8.20
C ASP A 141 2.79 -1.80 7.33
N MET A 142 1.76 -2.33 7.98
CA MET A 142 0.61 -2.99 7.36
C MET A 142 -0.34 -1.91 6.84
N HIS A 143 -0.44 -1.75 5.53
CA HIS A 143 -1.40 -0.86 4.87
C HIS A 143 -2.62 -1.63 4.38
N ASN A 144 -2.39 -2.84 3.90
CA ASN A 144 -3.40 -3.78 3.43
C ASN A 144 -2.83 -5.19 3.50
N PHE A 145 -3.69 -6.20 3.35
CA PHE A 145 -3.27 -7.59 3.16
C PHE A 145 -2.96 -7.84 1.68
N GLY A 146 -1.70 -8.13 1.38
CA GLY A 146 -1.25 -8.44 0.02
C GLY A 146 -1.97 -9.66 -0.55
N TYR A 147 -2.29 -10.67 0.27
CA TYR A 147 -3.07 -11.82 -0.20
C TYR A 147 -4.49 -11.45 -0.64
N THR A 148 -5.10 -10.43 -0.03
CA THR A 148 -6.45 -9.97 -0.41
C THR A 148 -6.40 -9.28 -1.77
N LEU A 149 -5.41 -8.42 -1.99
CA LEU A 149 -5.19 -7.77 -3.29
C LEU A 149 -4.89 -8.80 -4.38
N LEU A 150 -4.01 -9.76 -4.09
CA LEU A 150 -3.68 -10.84 -5.03
C LEU A 150 -4.91 -11.71 -5.36
N GLY A 151 -5.76 -11.94 -4.37
CA GLY A 151 -7.02 -12.66 -4.54
C GLY A 151 -8.05 -11.95 -5.42
N LEU A 152 -7.97 -10.62 -5.56
CA LEU A 152 -8.80 -9.88 -6.51
C LEU A 152 -8.37 -10.13 -7.96
N SER A 153 -7.06 -10.32 -8.21
CA SER A 153 -6.53 -10.54 -9.56
C SER A 153 -6.54 -12.01 -9.98
N MET A 154 -6.22 -12.94 -9.07
CA MET A 154 -6.06 -14.38 -9.39
C MET A 154 -7.17 -15.27 -8.82
N GLY A 155 -8.16 -14.71 -8.13
CA GLY A 155 -9.22 -15.44 -7.45
C GLY A 155 -8.81 -15.96 -6.07
N ARG A 156 -9.72 -15.83 -5.09
CA ARG A 156 -9.46 -16.15 -3.68
C ARG A 156 -9.14 -17.63 -3.42
N SER A 157 -9.62 -18.53 -4.28
CA SER A 157 -9.43 -19.98 -4.16
C SER A 157 -8.09 -20.47 -4.72
N SER A 158 -7.36 -19.62 -5.45
CA SER A 158 -6.09 -19.98 -6.09
C SER A 158 -5.05 -20.47 -5.08
N PRO A 159 -4.34 -21.59 -5.34
CA PRO A 159 -3.24 -22.06 -4.50
C PRO A 159 -2.18 -20.98 -4.25
N PHE A 160 -1.89 -20.14 -5.25
CA PHE A 160 -0.94 -19.03 -5.14
C PHE A 160 -1.34 -18.03 -4.05
N VAL A 161 -2.63 -17.70 -3.95
CA VAL A 161 -3.15 -16.77 -2.93
C VAL A 161 -3.05 -17.37 -1.53
N LYS A 162 -3.28 -18.69 -1.40
CA LYS A 162 -3.11 -19.41 -0.13
C LYS A 162 -1.65 -19.41 0.33
N VAL A 163 -0.72 -19.68 -0.59
CA VAL A 163 0.73 -19.62 -0.31
C VAL A 163 1.13 -18.21 0.08
N TYR A 164 0.73 -17.19 -0.70
CA TYR A 164 1.02 -15.79 -0.38
C TYR A 164 0.48 -15.40 1.01
N ARG A 165 -0.76 -15.79 1.32
CA ARG A 165 -1.37 -15.57 2.64
C ARG A 165 -0.59 -16.21 3.77
N TRP A 166 -0.08 -17.42 3.55
CA TRP A 166 0.75 -18.11 4.53
C TRP A 166 2.08 -17.37 4.75
N ILE A 167 2.76 -16.98 3.66
CA ILE A 167 4.04 -16.23 3.74
C ILE A 167 3.83 -14.90 4.46
N GLU A 168 2.85 -14.10 4.03
CA GLU A 168 2.55 -12.80 4.64
C GLU A 168 2.25 -12.92 6.14
N LYS A 169 1.43 -13.90 6.53
CA LYS A 169 1.16 -14.18 7.94
C LYS A 169 2.38 -14.66 8.70
N HIS A 170 3.19 -15.53 8.10
CA HIS A 170 4.38 -16.10 8.73
C HIS A 170 5.42 -15.02 9.02
N TYR A 171 5.84 -14.26 8.00
CA TYR A 171 6.86 -13.23 8.16
C TYR A 171 6.36 -12.02 8.94
N GLY A 172 5.08 -11.66 8.82
CA GLY A 172 4.51 -10.62 9.66
C GLY A 172 4.50 -10.98 11.15
N LYS A 173 4.23 -12.24 11.51
CA LYS A 173 4.28 -12.69 12.93
C LYS A 173 5.70 -12.70 13.50
N ILE A 174 6.68 -12.91 12.64
CA ILE A 174 8.10 -12.98 13.01
C ILE A 174 8.70 -11.57 13.15
N ALA A 175 8.02 -10.53 12.65
CA ALA A 175 8.39 -9.14 12.90
C ALA A 175 8.37 -8.81 14.39
N ASP A 176 9.23 -7.89 14.79
CA ASP A 176 9.32 -7.43 16.18
C ASP A 176 8.16 -6.47 16.50
N GLY A 177 7.64 -5.75 15.49
CA GLY A 177 6.43 -4.95 15.59
C GLY A 177 5.64 -4.84 14.29
N SER A 178 4.40 -4.38 14.38
CA SER A 178 3.58 -4.03 13.22
C SER A 178 2.76 -2.76 13.47
N LEU A 179 2.64 -1.92 12.44
CA LEU A 179 1.82 -0.71 12.44
C LEU A 179 0.59 -0.98 11.57
N CYS A 180 -0.61 -0.81 12.11
CA CYS A 180 -1.86 -1.03 11.37
C CYS A 180 -2.63 0.27 11.15
N VAL A 181 -3.14 0.46 9.93
CA VAL A 181 -3.99 1.62 9.55
C VAL A 181 -5.38 1.57 10.17
N THR A 182 -5.93 0.37 10.36
CA THR A 182 -7.32 0.18 10.83
C THR A 182 -7.37 -0.73 12.04
N GLN A 183 -8.33 -0.47 12.93
CA GLN A 183 -8.63 -1.36 14.05
C GLN A 183 -9.08 -2.73 13.56
N ALA A 184 -9.85 -2.79 12.47
CA ALA A 184 -10.27 -4.07 11.87
C ALA A 184 -9.08 -4.93 11.46
N MET A 185 -8.09 -4.34 10.78
CA MET A 185 -6.87 -5.05 10.40
C MET A 185 -6.05 -5.46 11.63
N GLN A 186 -6.00 -4.61 12.65
CA GLN A 186 -5.38 -4.93 13.93
C GLN A 186 -6.04 -6.17 14.57
N HIS A 187 -7.36 -6.20 14.67
CA HIS A 187 -8.13 -7.31 15.23
C HIS A 187 -7.95 -8.60 14.43
N ASP A 188 -8.05 -8.53 13.11
CA ASP A 188 -7.83 -9.68 12.23
C ASP A 188 -6.40 -10.21 12.34
N TRP A 189 -5.43 -9.32 12.54
CA TRP A 189 -4.04 -9.70 12.76
C TRP A 189 -3.84 -10.41 14.11
N LEU A 190 -4.40 -9.86 15.19
CA LEU A 190 -4.32 -10.46 16.53
C LEU A 190 -4.94 -11.86 16.58
N ARG A 191 -6.05 -12.08 15.86
CA ARG A 191 -6.68 -13.41 15.74
C ARG A 191 -5.76 -14.47 15.15
N THR A 192 -4.73 -14.08 14.39
CA THR A 192 -3.78 -15.05 13.84
C THR A 192 -2.79 -15.58 14.88
N GLY A 193 -2.65 -14.93 16.04
CA GLY A 193 -1.80 -15.38 17.15
C GLY A 193 -0.33 -14.93 17.07
N LYS A 194 0.19 -14.48 18.22
CA LYS A 194 1.58 -14.05 18.52
C LYS A 194 2.10 -12.84 17.73
N SER A 195 1.36 -11.74 17.72
CA SER A 195 1.91 -10.43 17.29
C SER A 195 2.48 -9.70 18.51
N LYS A 196 3.80 -9.48 18.53
CA LYS A 196 4.54 -9.05 19.73
C LYS A 196 4.33 -7.59 20.08
N GLN A 197 4.18 -6.70 19.10
CA GLN A 197 3.88 -5.30 19.33
C GLN A 197 3.06 -4.77 18.17
N LEU A 198 1.84 -4.32 18.45
CA LEU A 198 0.89 -3.93 17.42
C LEU A 198 0.38 -2.52 17.75
N CYS A 199 0.90 -1.53 17.03
CA CYS A 199 0.46 -0.16 17.18
C CYS A 199 -0.64 0.12 16.17
N TYR A 200 -1.81 0.50 16.67
CA TYR A 200 -2.82 1.12 15.83
C TYR A 200 -2.37 2.55 15.57
N MET A 201 -1.97 2.82 14.33
CA MET A 201 -1.78 4.19 13.90
C MET A 201 -3.10 4.69 13.36
N ILE A 202 -3.79 5.50 14.16
CA ILE A 202 -4.65 6.54 13.59
C ILE A 202 -3.71 7.31 12.66
N SER A 203 -3.95 7.26 11.35
CA SER A 203 -3.24 8.09 10.38
C SER A 203 -3.28 9.53 10.89
N HIS A 204 -2.21 9.96 11.57
CA HIS A 204 -2.13 11.28 12.15
C HIS A 204 -2.17 12.24 10.99
N GLN A 205 -3.15 13.15 11.02
CA GLN A 205 -3.07 14.48 10.45
C GLN A 205 -2.13 14.59 9.24
N ILE A 206 -2.42 13.85 8.16
CA ILE A 206 -2.39 14.57 6.88
C ILE A 206 -3.26 15.77 7.16
N PHE A 207 -2.79 16.96 6.85
CA PHE A 207 -3.58 18.12 6.50
C PHE A 207 -5.01 17.70 6.03
N PHE A 208 -5.90 17.39 6.97
CA PHE A 208 -7.09 18.15 7.10
C PHE A 208 -6.53 19.55 7.38
N ILE A 209 -6.24 20.25 6.29
CA ILE A 209 -7.11 21.39 6.07
C ILE A 209 -8.50 20.77 6.29
N LEU A 210 -8.97 20.85 7.54
CA LEU A 210 -10.36 21.11 7.77
C LEU A 210 -10.49 22.30 6.84
N LEU A 211 -11.00 22.05 5.63
CA LEU A 211 -11.48 23.12 4.80
C LEU A 211 -12.46 23.73 5.77
N HIS A 212 -11.97 24.79 6.43
CA HIS A 212 -12.63 25.48 7.50
C HIS A 212 -14.02 25.58 6.95
N LEU A 213 -15.02 24.97 7.60
CA LEU A 213 -16.32 24.59 7.02
C LEU A 213 -17.12 25.78 6.43
N ARG A 214 -16.49 26.93 6.25
CA ARG A 214 -16.80 27.98 5.28
C ARG A 214 -16.39 27.70 3.82
N ARG A 215 -15.51 26.73 3.54
CA ARG A 215 -15.17 26.30 2.18
C ARG A 215 -15.38 24.80 2.05
N GLY A 216 -16.58 24.30 2.30
CA GLY A 216 -16.89 22.94 1.90
C GLY A 216 -16.80 22.82 0.37
N THR A 217 -15.68 22.33 -0.16
CA THR A 217 -15.72 21.67 -1.47
C THR A 217 -16.44 20.35 -1.24
N ARG A 218 -17.78 20.45 -1.21
CA ARG A 218 -18.66 19.35 -1.57
C ARG A 218 -18.04 18.73 -2.80
N LEU A 219 -17.80 17.41 -2.79
CA LEU A 219 -17.86 16.66 -4.03
C LEU A 219 -19.16 17.14 -4.67
N SER A 220 -19.02 17.91 -5.74
CA SER A 220 -19.96 18.99 -6.01
C SER A 220 -21.38 18.45 -6.14
N LYS A 221 -22.37 19.32 -5.87
CA LYS A 221 -23.77 19.07 -6.21
C LYS A 221 -23.93 18.55 -7.66
N ASP A 222 -22.94 18.82 -8.50
CA ASP A 222 -22.72 18.39 -9.89
C ASP A 222 -22.57 16.88 -10.11
N ILE A 223 -22.19 16.07 -9.10
CA ILE A 223 -22.21 14.60 -9.24
C ILE A 223 -23.62 14.05 -9.00
N SER A 224 -24.39 14.75 -8.16
CA SER A 224 -25.77 14.42 -7.81
C SER A 224 -26.81 15.07 -8.73
N HIS A 225 -26.41 16.05 -9.53
CA HIS A 225 -27.26 16.71 -10.51
C HIS A 225 -26.60 16.56 -11.88
N PRO A 226 -27.24 15.86 -12.84
CA PRO A 226 -26.74 15.82 -14.20
C PRO A 226 -26.70 17.26 -14.73
N HIS A 227 -25.50 17.81 -14.92
CA HIS A 227 -25.35 19.04 -15.68
C HIS A 227 -25.68 18.70 -17.13
N GLY A 228 -26.62 19.45 -17.69
CA GLY A 228 -27.29 19.10 -18.93
C GLY A 228 -26.37 18.64 -20.07
N PHE A 229 -26.91 17.66 -20.79
CA PHE A 229 -26.56 17.20 -22.14
C PHE A 229 -25.17 16.58 -22.35
N ARG A 230 -25.03 15.30 -21.92
CA ARG A 230 -24.32 14.17 -22.59
C ARG A 230 -23.54 13.22 -21.67
N ASP A 231 -23.86 13.11 -20.38
CA ASP A 231 -23.32 12.02 -19.54
C ASP A 231 -24.08 10.69 -19.71
N PHE A 232 -24.44 10.34 -20.95
CA PHE A 232 -25.14 9.10 -21.31
C PHE A 232 -24.24 8.24 -22.20
N VAL A 233 -23.77 7.11 -21.68
CA VAL A 233 -23.26 6.00 -22.49
C VAL A 233 -24.29 4.89 -22.42
N SER A 234 -25.02 4.69 -23.52
CA SER A 234 -26.06 3.67 -23.67
C SER A 234 -25.49 2.27 -23.40
N ALA A 235 -26.13 1.51 -22.51
CA ALA A 235 -25.86 0.11 -22.30
C ALA A 235 -27.18 -0.66 -22.14
N GLY A 236 -28.02 -0.65 -23.18
CA GLY A 236 -29.21 -1.50 -23.28
C GLY A 236 -30.43 -0.75 -23.78
N TYR A 237 -30.95 -1.18 -24.92
CA TYR A 237 -32.27 -0.77 -25.42
C TYR A 237 -33.30 -1.80 -24.98
N LYS A 238 -34.42 -1.37 -24.42
CA LYS A 238 -35.58 -2.22 -24.18
C LYS A 238 -36.82 -1.54 -24.75
N GLU A 239 -37.38 -2.12 -25.81
CA GLU A 239 -38.64 -1.67 -26.38
C GLU A 239 -39.81 -2.16 -25.51
N MET A 240 -40.64 -1.24 -25.04
CA MET A 240 -41.95 -1.53 -24.47
C MET A 240 -42.93 -0.51 -25.02
N ASP A 241 -44.05 -0.98 -25.60
CA ASP A 241 -45.16 -0.15 -26.10
C ASP A 241 -44.76 1.02 -27.02
N GLY A 242 -43.88 0.75 -28.00
CA GLY A 242 -43.53 1.71 -29.06
C GLY A 242 -42.69 2.90 -28.61
N ASN A 243 -42.33 3.01 -27.32
CA ASN A 243 -41.45 4.03 -26.79
C ASN A 243 -40.07 3.45 -26.46
N VAL A 244 -39.04 4.00 -27.08
CA VAL A 244 -37.63 3.63 -26.82
C VAL A 244 -37.20 4.25 -25.49
N VAL A 245 -37.08 3.44 -24.45
CA VAL A 245 -36.61 3.90 -23.13
C VAL A 245 -35.10 3.70 -23.03
N ASN A 246 -34.36 4.81 -22.93
CA ASN A 246 -32.93 4.82 -22.69
C ASN A 246 -32.64 4.61 -21.19
N GLU A 247 -31.96 3.51 -20.84
CA GLU A 247 -31.66 3.19 -19.44
C GLU A 247 -30.21 2.74 -19.20
N ASN A 248 -29.74 2.91 -17.95
CA ASN A 248 -28.51 2.30 -17.45
C ASN A 248 -28.73 1.73 -16.02
N THR A 249 -27.66 1.32 -15.36
CA THR A 249 -27.71 0.69 -14.02
C THR A 249 -28.21 1.63 -12.90
N PHE A 250 -28.06 2.95 -13.06
CA PHE A 250 -28.38 3.95 -12.03
C PHE A 250 -29.60 4.82 -12.38
N THR A 251 -29.83 5.10 -13.66
CA THR A 251 -30.84 6.05 -14.17
C THR A 251 -31.62 5.50 -15.36
N TYR A 252 -32.75 6.13 -15.66
CA TYR A 252 -33.54 5.94 -16.87
C TYR A 252 -34.08 7.28 -17.35
N GLN A 253 -34.29 7.41 -18.66
CA GLN A 253 -34.82 8.62 -19.28
C GLN A 253 -36.32 8.48 -19.55
N VAL A 254 -37.09 9.50 -19.16
CA VAL A 254 -38.49 9.68 -19.54
C VAL A 254 -38.57 11.03 -20.23
N ASP A 255 -38.92 11.04 -21.52
CA ASP A 255 -38.91 12.24 -22.37
C ASP A 255 -37.54 12.95 -22.36
N SER A 256 -37.47 14.16 -21.79
CA SER A 256 -36.24 14.94 -21.60
C SER A 256 -35.62 14.79 -20.21
N ASP A 257 -36.33 14.16 -19.27
CA ASP A 257 -35.94 14.13 -17.86
C ASP A 257 -35.25 12.81 -17.48
N ILE A 258 -34.12 12.94 -16.79
CA ILE A 258 -33.36 11.81 -16.26
C ILE A 258 -33.83 11.52 -14.83
N ARG A 259 -34.35 10.31 -14.59
CA ARG A 259 -34.80 9.86 -13.28
C ARG A 259 -33.90 8.75 -12.71
N LEU A 260 -33.77 8.72 -11.39
CA LEU A 260 -33.02 7.70 -10.67
C LEU A 260 -33.87 6.44 -10.48
N LYS A 261 -33.28 5.26 -10.69
CA LYS A 261 -33.97 3.98 -10.43
C LYS A 261 -34.14 3.73 -8.92
N SER A 262 -35.30 3.21 -8.53
CA SER A 262 -35.50 2.60 -7.20
C SER A 262 -34.73 1.28 -7.14
N GLY A 263 -33.94 1.07 -6.09
CA GLY A 263 -33.09 -0.13 -5.95
C GLY A 263 -31.77 -0.11 -6.72
N ARG A 264 -31.33 1.07 -7.22
CA ARG A 264 -30.01 1.21 -7.88
C ARG A 264 -28.86 0.79 -6.95
N PRO A 265 -27.76 0.22 -7.49
CA PRO A 265 -26.59 -0.10 -6.69
C PRO A 265 -25.94 1.16 -6.11
N VAL A 266 -25.24 1.02 -4.98
CA VAL A 266 -24.48 2.10 -4.34
C VAL A 266 -23.06 2.12 -4.91
N LEU A 267 -22.60 3.28 -5.40
CA LEU A 267 -21.22 3.48 -5.80
C LEU A 267 -20.39 3.90 -4.58
N VAL A 268 -19.51 3.01 -4.12
CA VAL A 268 -18.56 3.30 -3.04
C VAL A 268 -17.23 3.71 -3.67
N VAL A 269 -16.87 4.98 -3.51
CA VAL A 269 -15.55 5.49 -3.92
C VAL A 269 -14.63 5.44 -2.71
N SER A 270 -13.67 4.52 -2.73
CA SER A 270 -12.64 4.42 -1.70
C SER A 270 -11.31 4.93 -2.25
N SER A 271 -10.76 5.97 -1.62
CA SER A 271 -9.39 6.41 -1.88
C SER A 271 -8.42 5.46 -1.19
N THR A 272 -7.98 4.43 -1.90
CA THR A 272 -6.74 3.75 -1.55
C THR A 272 -5.69 4.17 -2.57
N SER A 273 -4.67 4.88 -2.08
CA SER A 273 -3.51 5.35 -2.83
C SER A 273 -2.89 4.22 -3.65
N ARG A 274 -2.63 4.48 -4.95
CA ARG A 274 -1.90 3.61 -5.88
C ARG A 274 -0.53 4.20 -6.23
#